data_AF-M3C7G7-F1
#
_entry.id   AF-M3C7G7-F1
#
_cell.length_a   1.000
_cell.length_b   1.000
_cell.length_c   1.000
_cell.angle_alpha   90.00
_cell.angle_beta   90.00
_cell.angle_gamma   90.00
#
_symmetry.space_group_name_H-M   'P 1'
#
loop_
_entity.id
_entity.type
_entity.pdbx_description
1 polymer ?
#
loop_
_entity_poly.entity_id
_entity_poly.type
_entity_poly.pdbx_seq_one_letter_code
_entity_poly.pdbx_strand_id
1 'polypeptide(L)' 'VTSIPLYFYIDAFRLYHNMYRALIGVYLFIAVLLNKERGRRANIIPLTLGLYSYNLTEVIDAIGTIVSTLD' A
#
# COMPACT_ATOMS: atom_id res chain seq x y z
N VAL A 1 -1.34 20.18 19.37
CA VAL A 1 -1.07 19.49 18.09
C VAL A 1 -2.13 19.96 17.10
N THR A 2 -1.74 20.61 16.00
CA THR A 2 -2.64 21.00 14.92
C THR A 2 -2.58 19.93 13.83
N SER A 3 -3.72 19.34 13.48
CA SER A 3 -3.83 18.27 12.48
C SER A 3 -4.55 18.75 11.23
N ILE A 4 -4.08 18.31 10.06
CA ILE A 4 -4.74 18.57 8.78
C ILE A 4 -5.54 17.33 8.38
N PRO A 5 -6.83 17.44 8.05
CA PRO A 5 -7.61 16.30 7.59
C PRO A 5 -7.16 15.89 6.19
N LEU A 6 -6.87 14.60 6.00
CA LEU A 6 -6.41 14.02 4.73
C LEU A 6 -7.39 12.93 4.26
N TYR A 7 -7.67 12.91 2.95
CA TYR A 7 -8.29 11.77 2.28
C TYR A 7 -7.22 10.80 1.80
N PHE A 8 -7.52 9.52 1.95
CA PHE A 8 -6.62 8.44 1.60
C PHE A 8 -7.25 7.57 0.53
N TYR A 9 -6.55 7.39 -0.57
CA TYR A 9 -6.96 6.52 -1.68
C TYR A 9 -5.86 5.50 -1.93
N ILE A 10 -6.22 4.22 -1.83
CA ILE A 10 -5.34 3.12 -2.22
C ILE A 10 -5.67 2.76 -3.64
N ASP A 11 -4.68 2.93 -4.51
CA ASP A 11 -4.69 2.39 -5.83
C ASP A 11 -3.89 1.09 -5.87
N ALA A 12 -4.63 -0.03 -5.90
CA ALA A 12 -4.08 -1.35 -6.11
C ALA A 12 -4.05 -1.73 -7.60
N PHE A 13 -4.07 -0.77 -8.55
CA PHE A 13 -3.94 -1.07 -9.96
C PHE A 13 -2.62 -1.77 -10.23
N ARG A 14 -2.78 -3.04 -10.55
CA ARG A 14 -1.83 -4.10 -10.83
C ARG A 14 -1.10 -3.87 -12.17
N LEU A 15 -0.70 -2.63 -12.47
CA LEU A 15 -0.22 -2.20 -13.78
C LEU A 15 1.21 -2.68 -14.08
N TYR A 16 2.00 -2.94 -13.03
CA TYR A 16 3.34 -3.52 -13.13
C TYR A 16 3.44 -4.75 -12.23
N HIS A 17 2.90 -5.86 -12.72
CA HIS A 17 3.20 -7.17 -12.18
C HIS A 17 4.58 -7.58 -12.70
N ASN A 18 5.65 -7.17 -12.01
CA ASN A 18 6.83 -8.03 -12.01
C ASN A 18 6.52 -9.11 -10.97
N MET A 19 6.66 -10.39 -11.31
CA MET A 19 6.20 -11.55 -10.51
C MET A 19 6.60 -11.52 -9.02
N TYR A 20 7.55 -10.66 -8.64
CA TYR A 20 8.12 -10.52 -7.31
C TYR A 20 7.65 -9.31 -6.50
N ARG A 21 7.00 -8.30 -7.09
CA ARG A 21 6.63 -7.08 -6.36
C ARG A 21 5.37 -6.43 -6.89
N ALA A 22 4.31 -6.44 -6.09
CA ALA A 22 3.14 -5.60 -6.31
C ALA A 22 3.45 -4.18 -5.81
N LEU A 23 3.46 -3.22 -6.73
CA LEU A 23 3.56 -1.80 -6.37
C LEU A 23 2.14 -1.31 -6.05
N ILE A 24 1.87 -0.96 -4.79
CA ILE A 24 0.61 -0.30 -4.42
C ILE A 24 0.89 1.20 -4.37
N GLY A 25 0.11 1.96 -5.15
CA GLY A 25 0.09 3.41 -5.10
C GLY A 25 -0.82 3.85 -3.98
N VAL A 26 -0.31 4.58 -3.00
CA VAL A 26 -1.14 5.24 -2.00
C VAL A 26 -1.12 6.73 -2.27
N TYR A 27 -2.29 7.35 -2.34
CA TYR A 27 -2.42 8.78 -2.63
C TYR A 27 -3.12 9.49 -1.48
N LEU A 28 -2.46 10.51 -0.96
CA LEU A 28 -2.99 11.38 0.08
C LEU A 28 -3.43 12.71 -0.53
N PHE A 29 -4.63 13.15 -0.17
CA PHE A 29 -5.21 14.43 -0.59
C PHE A 29 -5.57 15.27 0.63
N ILE A 30 -5.37 16.58 0.54
CA ILE A 30 -5.80 17.49 1.60
C ILE A 30 -7.33 17.63 1.56
N ALA A 31 -8.02 17.21 2.62
CA ALA A 31 -9.48 17.18 2.66
C ALA A 31 -10.10 18.58 2.72
N VAL A 32 -9.34 19.61 3.11
CA VAL A 32 -9.83 21.00 3.15
C VAL A 32 -10.01 21.59 1.74
N LEU A 33 -9.31 21.07 0.72
CA LEU A 33 -9.37 21.60 -0.63
C LEU A 33 -10.69 21.23 -1.33
N LEU A 34 -11.19 22.08 -2.24
CA LEU A 34 -12.30 21.73 -3.13
C LEU A 34 -11.89 20.60 -4.09
N ASN A 35 -12.86 19.83 -4.61
CA ASN A 35 -12.61 18.73 -5.55
C ASN A 35 -11.74 19.14 -6.76
N LYS A 36 -11.97 20.34 -7.31
CA LYS A 36 -11.17 20.89 -8.42
C LYS A 36 -9.71 21.13 -8.04
N GLU A 37 -9.45 21.53 -6.80
CA GLU A 37 -8.11 21.78 -6.27
C GLU A 37 -7.41 20.48 -5.85
N ARG A 38 -8.16 19.49 -5.34
CA ARG A 38 -7.63 18.16 -4.99
C ARG A 38 -7.10 17.38 -6.19
N GLY A 39 -7.69 17.59 -7.38
CA GLY A 39 -7.25 16.95 -8.62
C GLY A 39 -5.94 17.51 -9.19
N ARG A 40 -5.40 18.61 -8.65
CA ARG A 40 -4.11 19.14 -9.11
C ARG A 40 -2.98 18.25 -8.62
N ARG A 41 -2.09 17.84 -9.52
CA ARG A 41 -0.94 16.98 -9.20
C ARG A 41 -0.06 17.52 -8.07
N ALA A 42 0.03 18.84 -7.92
CA ALA A 42 0.79 19.48 -6.83
C ALA A 42 0.18 19.25 -5.43
N ASN A 43 -1.11 18.92 -5.35
CA ASN A 43 -1.85 18.71 -4.10
C ASN A 43 -2.05 17.23 -3.78
N ILE A 44 -1.45 16.34 -4.59
CA ILE A 44 -1.48 14.90 -4.40
C ILE A 44 -0.12 14.50 -3.85
N ILE A 45 -0.11 13.88 -2.68
CA ILE A 45 1.11 13.35 -2.08
C ILE A 45 1.14 11.84 -2.39
N PRO A 46 1.95 11.39 -3.36
CA PRO A 46 2.11 9.98 -3.63
C PRO A 46 2.97 9.33 -2.54
N LEU A 47 2.47 8.25 -1.97
CA LEU A 47 3.15 7.37 -1.04
C LEU A 47 3.32 6.02 -1.72
N THR A 48 4.54 5.73 -2.16
CA THR A 48 4.88 4.42 -2.72
C THR A 48 5.29 3.51 -1.57
N LEU A 49 4.39 2.63 -1.16
CA LEU A 49 4.74 1.59 -0.21
C LEU A 49 5.45 0.47 -0.98
N GLY A 50 6.70 0.20 -0.59
CA GLY A 50 7.37 -1.02 -1.00
C GLY A 50 6.70 -2.19 -0.29
N LEU A 51 5.59 -2.68 -0.83
CA LEU A 51 4.96 -3.83 -0.22
C LEU A 51 5.90 -5.03 -0.34
N TYR A 52 6.08 -5.65 0.82
CA TYR A 52 6.47 -7.04 0.92
C TYR A 52 7.94 -7.31 0.55
N SER A 53 8.84 -6.97 1.47
CA SER A 53 10.06 -7.75 1.67
C SER A 53 9.72 -8.89 2.65
N TYR A 54 8.95 -9.88 2.18
CA TYR A 54 8.69 -11.09 2.95
C TYR A 54 9.62 -12.18 2.44
N ASN A 55 10.28 -12.83 3.38
CA ASN A 55 11.06 -14.01 3.09
C ASN A 55 10.09 -15.18 2.96
N LEU A 56 9.79 -15.59 1.71
CA LEU A 56 8.91 -16.73 1.43
C LEU A 56 9.31 -17.97 2.24
N THR A 57 10.62 -18.17 2.44
CA THR A 57 11.19 -19.26 3.23
C THR A 57 10.70 -19.25 4.68
N GLU A 58 10.71 -18.09 5.34
CA GLU A 58 10.24 -17.95 6.74
C GLU A 58 8.73 -18.18 6.86
N VAL A 59 7.95 -17.77 5.85
CA VAL A 59 6.51 -18.00 5.82
C VAL A 59 6.20 -19.50 5.67
N ILE A 60 6.95 -20.19 4.80
CA ILE A 60 6.82 -21.63 4.61
C ILE A 60 7.22 -22.39 5.88
N ASP A 61 8.30 -22.00 6.56
CA ASP A 61 8.70 -22.63 7.83
C ASP A 61 7.64 -22.43 8.93
N ALA A 62 7.06 -21.23 9.03
CA ALA A 62 6.01 -20.93 10.00
C ALA A 62 4.71 -21.70 9.74
N ILE A 63 4.36 -21.94 8.47
CA ILE A 63 3.15 -22.70 8.10
C ILE A 63 3.42 -24.21 8.17
N GLY A 64 4.58 -24.66 7.69
CA GLY A 64 4.96 -26.08 7.64
C GLY A 64 4.99 -26.72 9.03
N THR A 65 5.46 -25.99 10.04
CA THR A 65 5.40 -26.44 11.44
C THR A 65 3.96 -26.67 11.91
N ILE A 66 3.01 -25.79 11.57
CA ILE A 66 1.59 -25.94 11.93
C ILE A 66 0.94 -27.10 11.17
N VAL A 67 1.26 -27.25 9.86
CA VAL A 67 0.73 -28.34 9.04
C VAL A 67 1.23 -29.70 9.54
N SER A 68 2.49 -29.79 9.98
CA SER A 68 3.04 -31.04 10.52
C SER A 68 2.42 -31.51 11.84
N THR A 69 1.72 -30.63 12.55
CA THR A 69 0.99 -30.97 13.79
C THR A 69 -0.46 -31.40 13.54
N LEU A 70 -0.93 -31.30 12.29
CA LEU A 70 -2.29 -31.68 11.88
C LEU A 70 -2.37 -33.11 11.31
N ASP A 71 -1.22 -33.77 11.14
CA ASP A 71 -1.09 -35.21 10.87
C ASP A 71 -0.95 -36.00 12.19
#